data_AF-A0A661P825-F1
#
_entry.id   AF-A0A661P825-F1
#
_cell.length_a   1.000
_cell.length_b   1.000
_cell.length_c   1.000
_cell.angle_alpha   90.00
_cell.angle_beta   90.00
_cell.angle_gamma   90.00
#
_symmetry.space_group_name_H-M   'P 1'
#
loop_
_entity.id
_entity.type
_entity.pdbx_description
1 polymer ?
#
loop_
_entity_poly.entity_id
_entity_poly.type
_entity_poly.pdbx_seq_one_letter_code
_entity_poly.pdbx_strand_id
1 'polypeptide(L)'
;MLQKRKALGYVKVTLEDDSLFGCRGEVFRGHEFHYSELTENPQGKGEWQTVYTLKQNRSGNCTAEGYQKGNVLASYAHLHLASRPEAVACFVRKMRDSRQELL
;
A
#
# COMPACT_ATOMS: atom_id res chain seq x y z
N MET A 1 -11.57 7.92 16.54
CA MET A 1 -10.58 6.92 17.05
C MET A 1 -11.33 5.85 17.80
N LEU A 2 -11.02 4.58 17.55
CA LEU A 2 -11.68 3.42 18.15
C LEU A 2 -11.14 3.17 19.57
N GLN A 3 -12.02 2.75 20.49
CA GLN A 3 -11.63 2.40 21.86
C GLN A 3 -10.78 1.12 21.94
N LYS A 4 -10.85 0.26 20.92
CA LYS A 4 -10.05 -0.95 20.78
C LYS A 4 -9.26 -0.90 19.48
N ARG A 5 -8.09 -1.55 19.49
CA ARG A 5 -7.22 -1.67 18.32
C ARG A 5 -7.93 -2.39 17.18
N LYS A 6 -7.89 -1.80 15.97
CA LYS A 6 -8.54 -2.37 14.78
C LYS A 6 -7.74 -3.55 14.22
N ALA A 7 -6.44 -3.36 14.03
CA ALA A 7 -5.53 -4.40 13.55
C ALA A 7 -4.18 -4.34 14.28
N LEU A 8 -3.60 -5.52 14.49
CA LEU A 8 -2.20 -5.71 14.87
C LEU A 8 -1.70 -7.04 14.32
N GLY A 9 -0.69 -6.98 13.48
CA GLY A 9 0.01 -8.18 13.03
C GLY A 9 0.75 -7.99 11.72
N TYR A 10 1.52 -9.01 11.37
CA TYR A 10 2.19 -9.08 10.08
C TYR A 10 1.20 -9.39 8.95
N VAL A 11 1.51 -8.82 7.79
CA VAL A 11 0.74 -8.97 6.58
C VAL A 11 1.65 -9.31 5.40
N LYS A 12 1.11 -10.04 4.43
CA LYS A 12 1.68 -10.16 3.09
C LYS A 12 0.91 -9.21 2.16
N VAL A 13 1.63 -8.41 1.40
CA VAL A 13 1.05 -7.50 0.41
C VAL A 13 1.43 -7.98 -0.98
N THR A 14 0.46 -8.14 -1.88
CA THR A 14 0.67 -8.51 -3.28
C THR A 14 0.17 -7.38 -4.17
N LEU A 15 1.04 -6.80 -5.01
CA LEU A 15 0.64 -5.76 -5.95
C LEU A 15 -0.30 -6.33 -7.01
N GLU A 16 -1.48 -5.72 -7.15
CA GLU A 16 -2.46 -6.03 -8.20
C GLU A 16 -2.33 -5.08 -9.39
N ASP A 17 -1.64 -3.96 -9.21
CA ASP A 17 -1.28 -2.99 -10.24
C ASP A 17 0.12 -2.41 -9.95
N ASP A 18 0.66 -1.64 -10.89
CA ASP A 18 1.89 -0.91 -10.69
C ASP A 18 1.71 0.16 -9.60
N SER A 19 2.67 0.21 -8.68
CA SER A 19 2.65 1.13 -7.54
C SER A 19 3.91 1.99 -7.49
N LEU A 20 3.96 2.90 -6.52
CA LEU A 20 5.18 3.65 -6.20
C LEU A 20 6.37 2.78 -5.81
N PHE A 21 6.13 1.52 -5.43
CA PHE A 21 7.15 0.63 -4.85
C PHE A 21 7.47 -0.58 -5.72
N GLY A 22 6.83 -0.76 -6.88
CA GLY A 22 7.03 -1.97 -7.67
C GLY A 22 5.96 -2.18 -8.74
N CYS A 23 6.12 -3.25 -9.51
CA CYS A 23 5.18 -3.64 -10.56
C CYS A 23 4.17 -4.69 -10.08
N ARG A 24 3.07 -4.82 -10.82
CA ARG A 24 2.05 -5.85 -10.57
C ARG A 24 2.67 -7.25 -10.35
N GLY A 25 2.15 -7.98 -9.37
CA GLY A 25 2.57 -9.34 -9.01
C GLY A 25 3.70 -9.39 -7.99
N GLU A 26 4.38 -8.28 -7.71
CA GLU A 26 5.40 -8.23 -6.68
C GLU A 26 4.79 -8.37 -5.27
N VAL A 27 5.57 -8.96 -4.37
CA VAL A 27 5.13 -9.30 -3.01
C VAL A 27 6.03 -8.64 -1.97
N PHE A 28 5.39 -8.07 -0.95
CA PHE A 28 6.03 -7.44 0.18
C PHE A 28 5.60 -8.10 1.48
N ARG A 29 6.46 -7.98 2.49
CA ARG A 29 6.08 -8.17 3.89
C ARG A 29 5.77 -6.80 4.49
N GLY A 30 4.86 -6.77 5.45
CA GLY A 30 4.54 -5.57 6.20
C GLY A 30 3.87 -5.90 7.52
N HIS A 31 3.34 -4.87 8.17
CA HIS A 31 2.49 -5.03 9.34
C HIS A 31 1.42 -3.94 9.38
N GLU A 32 0.32 -4.24 10.04
CA GLU A 32 -0.72 -3.25 10.37
C GLU A 32 -0.71 -3.00 11.88
N PHE A 33 -0.82 -1.74 12.27
CA PHE A 33 -1.05 -1.34 13.66
C PHE A 33 -1.83 -0.03 13.72
N HIS A 34 -3.15 -0.11 13.93
CA HIS A 34 -3.98 1.10 13.95
C HIS A 34 -5.23 1.00 14.85
N TYR A 35 -5.67 2.17 15.32
CA TYR A 35 -6.88 2.41 16.12
C TYR A 35 -7.91 3.27 15.35
N SER A 36 -7.67 3.50 14.07
CA SER A 36 -8.61 4.15 13.15
C SER A 36 -9.06 3.16 12.09
N GLU A 37 -10.10 3.55 11.38
CA GLU A 37 -10.60 2.84 10.20
C GLU A 37 -11.06 3.86 9.17
N LEU A 38 -11.17 3.44 7.92
CA LEU A 38 -11.85 4.24 6.91
C LEU A 38 -13.35 4.15 7.17
N THR A 39 -14.00 5.30 7.33
CA THR A 39 -15.46 5.38 7.43
C THR A 39 -16.14 5.25 6.07
N GLU A 40 -15.39 5.51 4.99
CA GLU A 40 -15.83 5.35 3.61
C GLU A 40 -14.69 4.78 2.76
N ASN A 41 -15.01 3.88 1.83
CA ASN A 41 -14.03 3.36 0.89
C ASN A 41 -13.74 4.41 -0.20
N PRO A 42 -12.48 4.88 -0.38
CA PRO A 42 -12.13 5.83 -1.42
C PRO A 42 -11.98 5.19 -2.81
N GLN A 43 -11.92 3.86 -2.91
CA GLN A 43 -11.80 3.17 -4.21
C GLN A 43 -12.91 3.60 -5.18
N GLY A 44 -12.52 4.02 -6.39
CA GLY A 44 -13.45 4.48 -7.43
C GLY A 44 -14.00 5.90 -7.21
N LYS A 45 -13.66 6.58 -6.11
CA LYS A 45 -14.00 7.99 -5.90
C LYS A 45 -12.93 8.87 -6.52
N GLY A 46 -13.27 9.54 -7.63
CA GLY A 46 -12.28 10.25 -8.44
C GLY A 46 -11.27 9.27 -9.05
N GLU A 47 -9.99 9.56 -8.93
CA GLU A 47 -8.91 8.73 -9.49
C GLU A 47 -8.31 7.74 -8.48
N TRP A 48 -8.87 7.62 -7.27
CA TRP A 48 -8.34 6.71 -6.25
C TRP A 48 -8.62 5.24 -6.59
N GLN A 49 -7.57 4.43 -6.61
CA GLN A 49 -7.64 2.98 -6.84
C GLN A 49 -6.87 2.22 -5.77
N THR A 50 -7.26 0.98 -5.47
CA THR A 50 -6.45 0.07 -4.65
C THR A 50 -5.43 -0.64 -5.53
N VAL A 51 -4.16 -0.61 -5.16
CA VAL A 51 -3.06 -1.18 -5.97
C VAL A 51 -2.51 -2.49 -5.40
N TYR A 52 -2.99 -2.95 -4.24
CA TYR A 52 -2.60 -4.25 -3.71
C TYR A 52 -3.66 -4.97 -2.88
N THR A 53 -3.50 -6.29 -2.82
CA THR A 53 -4.18 -7.15 -1.86
C THR A 53 -3.31 -7.33 -0.62
N LEU A 54 -3.86 -6.99 0.54
CA LEU A 54 -3.27 -7.29 1.84
C LEU A 54 -3.85 -8.61 2.38
N LYS A 55 -2.99 -9.53 2.79
CA LYS A 55 -3.35 -10.78 3.46
C LYS A 55 -2.82 -10.77 4.89
N GLN A 56 -3.71 -10.83 5.87
CA GLN A 56 -3.35 -10.89 7.28
C GLN A 56 -2.85 -12.28 7.65
N ASN A 57 -1.68 -12.38 8.30
CA ASN A 57 -1.08 -13.67 8.61
C ASN A 57 -1.89 -14.49 9.63
N ARG A 58 -2.52 -13.81 10.61
CA ARG A 58 -3.23 -14.49 11.71
C ARG A 58 -4.60 -15.01 11.32
N SER A 59 -5.39 -14.20 10.60
CA SER A 59 -6.76 -14.51 10.20
C SER A 59 -6.84 -15.14 8.81
N GLY A 60 -5.84 -14.91 7.96
CA GLY A 60 -5.89 -15.27 6.54
C GLY A 60 -6.77 -14.34 5.71
N ASN A 61 -7.42 -13.34 6.32
CA ASN A 61 -8.31 -12.40 5.63
C ASN A 61 -7.54 -11.62 4.56
N CYS A 62 -8.17 -11.48 3.41
CA CYS A 62 -7.66 -10.68 2.29
C CYS A 62 -8.52 -9.42 2.13
N THR A 63 -7.87 -8.28 1.96
CA THR A 63 -8.52 -6.99 1.71
C THR A 63 -7.80 -6.24 0.60
N ALA A 64 -8.56 -5.60 -0.30
CA ALA A 64 -7.98 -4.67 -1.27
C ALA A 64 -7.61 -3.37 -0.54
N GLU A 65 -6.38 -2.90 -0.77
CA GLU A 65 -5.82 -1.73 -0.09
C GLU A 65 -4.73 -1.07 -0.95
N GLY A 66 -3.93 -0.17 -0.37
CA GLY A 66 -2.96 0.63 -1.12
C GLY A 66 -3.68 1.62 -2.02
N TYR A 67 -4.30 2.62 -1.41
CA TYR A 67 -5.07 3.62 -2.14
C TYR A 67 -4.12 4.57 -2.85
N GLN A 68 -4.05 4.49 -4.17
CA GLN A 68 -3.17 5.30 -5.00
C GLN A 68 -3.96 6.26 -5.87
N LYS A 69 -3.50 7.51 -5.96
CA LYS A 69 -3.92 8.52 -6.93
C LYS A 69 -2.67 9.24 -7.44
N GLY A 70 -2.32 9.02 -8.71
CA GLY A 70 -1.06 9.53 -9.28
C GLY A 70 0.14 9.09 -8.43
N ASN A 71 0.94 10.06 -7.98
CA ASN A 71 2.13 9.83 -7.17
C ASN A 71 1.88 9.80 -5.65
N VAL A 72 0.61 9.68 -5.22
CA VAL A 72 0.22 9.58 -3.82
C VAL A 72 -0.28 8.18 -3.53
N LEU A 73 0.27 7.52 -2.51
CA LEU A 73 -0.16 6.23 -2.01
C LEU A 73 -0.48 6.34 -0.51
N ALA A 74 -1.67 5.91 -0.11
CA ALA A 74 -2.15 5.92 1.27
C ALA A 74 -2.54 4.49 1.70
N SER A 75 -2.08 4.08 2.89
CA SER A 75 -2.34 2.75 3.42
C SER A 75 -2.11 2.67 4.93
N TYR A 76 -2.83 1.76 5.59
CA TYR A 76 -2.56 1.29 6.94
C TYR A 76 -1.43 0.28 7.02
N ALA A 77 -1.07 -0.37 5.91
CA ALA A 77 0.04 -1.30 5.84
C ALA A 77 1.37 -0.55 5.92
N HIS A 78 2.13 -0.83 6.96
CA HIS A 78 3.53 -0.43 7.07
C HIS A 78 4.38 -1.43 6.29
N LEU A 79 4.68 -1.10 5.03
CA LEU A 79 5.50 -1.94 4.15
C LEU A 79 6.93 -2.04 4.71
N HIS A 80 7.42 -3.26 4.86
CA HIS A 80 8.81 -3.50 5.22
C HIS A 80 9.68 -3.48 3.96
N LEU A 81 10.05 -2.28 3.50
CA LEU A 81 10.78 -2.10 2.24
C LEU A 81 12.13 -2.85 2.20
N ALA A 82 12.78 -3.06 3.34
CA ALA A 82 14.01 -3.85 3.39
C ALA A 82 13.80 -5.34 3.06
N SER A 83 12.56 -5.85 3.07
CA SER A 83 12.26 -7.20 2.55
C SER A 83 12.33 -7.31 1.02
N ARG A 84 12.37 -6.17 0.32
CA ARG A 84 12.56 -6.06 -1.14
C ARG A 84 13.28 -4.74 -1.47
N PRO A 85 14.61 -4.68 -1.36
CA PRO A 85 15.38 -3.43 -1.56
C PRO A 85 15.12 -2.73 -2.90
N GLU A 86 14.74 -3.49 -3.94
CA GLU A 86 14.35 -2.99 -5.26
C GLU A 86 13.19 -2.01 -5.19
N ALA A 87 12.36 -2.09 -4.15
CA ALA A 87 11.23 -1.20 -3.94
C ALA A 87 11.64 0.25 -3.74
N VAL A 88 12.74 0.45 -2.99
CA VAL A 88 13.32 1.77 -2.75
C VAL A 88 13.90 2.32 -4.05
N ALA A 89 14.55 1.47 -4.85
CA ALA A 89 15.06 1.87 -6.16
C ALA A 89 13.91 2.26 -7.11
N CYS A 90 12.80 1.50 -7.11
CA CYS A 90 11.60 1.82 -7.88
C CYS A 90 11.01 3.18 -7.45
N PHE A 91 10.87 3.41 -6.15
CA PHE A 91 10.37 4.67 -5.60
C PHE A 91 11.22 5.87 -6.02
N VAL A 92 12.55 5.77 -5.88
CA VAL A 92 13.48 6.83 -6.29
C VAL A 92 13.39 7.10 -7.80
N ARG A 93 13.24 6.05 -8.62
CA ARG A 93 13.03 6.20 -10.08
C ARG A 93 11.73 6.96 -10.36
N LYS A 94 10.60 6.56 -9.77
CA LYS A 94 9.31 7.24 -9.93
C LYS A 94 9.38 8.72 -9.52
N MET A 95 10.11 9.06 -8.45
CA MET A 95 10.33 10.46 -8.06
C MET A 95 11.11 11.25 -9.11
N ARG A 96 12.11 10.66 -9.76
CA ARG A 96 12.88 11.32 -10.83
C ARG A 96 12.02 11.55 -12.07
N ASP A 97 11.28 10.54 -12.49
CA ASP A 97 10.41 10.60 -13.66
C ASP A 97 9.33 11.67 -13.49
N SER A 98 8.68 11.72 -12.32
CA SER A 98 7.69 12.75 -12.00
C SER A 98 8.24 14.18 -12.02
N ARG A 99 9.54 14.37 -11.73
CA ARG A 99 10.18 15.68 -11.79
C ARG A 99 10.44 16.12 -13.24
N GLN A 100 10.69 15.17 -14.15
CA GLN A 100 10.91 15.46 -15.56
C GLN A 100 9.61 15.84 -16.27
N GLU A 101 8.48 15.25 -15.89
CA GLU A 101 7.15 15.59 -16.44
C GLU A 101 6.68 17.01 -16.09
N LEU A 102 7.29 17.64 -15.09
CA LEU A 102 6.97 19.01 -14.65
C LEU A 102 7.85 20.09 -15.32
N LEU A 103 8.87 19.69 -16.09
CA LEU A 103 9.81 20.58 -16.79
C LEU A 103 9.52 20.59 -18.29
#